data_AF-A0A3S4SWA4-F1
#
_entry.id   AF-A0A3S4SWA4-F1
#
_cell.length_a   1.000
_cell.length_b   1.000
_cell.length_c   1.000
_cell.angle_alpha   90.00
_cell.angle_beta   90.00
_cell.angle_gamma   90.00
#
_symmetry.space_group_name_H-M   'P 1'
#
loop_
_entity.id
_entity.type
_entity.pdbx_description
1 polymer ?
#
loop_
_entity_poly.entity_id
_entity_poly.type
_entity_poly.pdbx_seq_one_letter_code
_entity_poly.pdbx_strand_id
1 'polypeptide(L)'
;MLNKLNIKPLNEDIGLYAVCSAKKCGFDGSLRKLAQICTKGKVYEHSQTHCCGFAGDKSFIKPKLNANALKDLKNYFANLKITRFYSSSSTCEIGLSDTTRHSWQHLIYLLDELSD
;
A
#
# COMPACT_ATOMS: atom_id res chain seq x y z
N MET A 1 -17.14 -12.90 -5.68
CA MET A 1 -16.57 -14.18 -5.20
C MET A 1 -15.60 -13.93 -4.05
N LEU A 2 -16.10 -13.58 -2.86
CA LEU A 2 -15.31 -13.59 -1.60
C LEU A 2 -15.90 -14.55 -0.55
N ASN A 3 -17.12 -15.04 -0.76
CA ASN A 3 -17.89 -15.82 0.22
C ASN A 3 -17.39 -17.27 0.42
N LYS A 4 -16.18 -17.61 -0.04
CA LYS A 4 -15.61 -18.96 0.04
C LYS A 4 -14.26 -19.03 0.76
N LEU A 5 -13.64 -17.89 1.08
CA LEU A 5 -12.38 -17.88 1.81
C LEU A 5 -12.65 -17.61 3.28
N ASN A 6 -12.15 -18.49 4.15
CA ASN A 6 -12.23 -18.31 5.58
C ASN A 6 -11.08 -17.42 6.04
N ILE A 7 -11.25 -16.10 5.91
CA ILE A 7 -10.21 -15.12 6.19
C ILE A 7 -10.12 -14.92 7.72
N LYS A 8 -8.95 -15.14 8.30
CA LYS A 8 -8.66 -14.82 9.70
C LYS A 8 -8.00 -13.44 9.79
N PRO A 9 -8.73 -12.34 10.05
CA PRO A 9 -8.15 -11.00 10.04
C PRO A 9 -7.11 -10.80 11.14
N LEU A 10 -6.08 -10.02 10.82
CA LEU A 10 -5.09 -9.55 11.78
C LEU A 10 -5.72 -8.66 12.87
N ASN A 11 -5.05 -8.54 14.01
CA ASN A 11 -5.43 -7.62 15.09
C ASN A 11 -4.49 -6.40 15.16
N GLU A 12 -3.94 -5.95 14.03
CA GLU A 12 -2.98 -4.84 13.96
C GLU A 12 -3.34 -3.82 12.88
N ASP A 13 -2.89 -2.58 13.08
CA ASP A 13 -3.06 -1.50 12.10
C ASP A 13 -2.17 -1.74 10.88
N ILE A 14 -2.69 -1.44 9.68
CA ILE A 14 -1.96 -1.63 8.42
C ILE A 14 -1.92 -0.34 7.60
N GLY A 15 -0.80 -0.13 6.90
CA GLY A 15 -0.68 0.93 5.90
C GLY A 15 -1.13 0.42 4.53
N LEU A 16 -1.88 1.22 3.79
CA LEU A 16 -2.30 0.91 2.43
C LEU A 16 -1.92 2.05 1.49
N TYR A 17 -1.50 1.68 0.28
CA TYR A 17 -1.28 2.60 -0.81
C TYR A 17 -1.97 2.08 -2.07
N ALA A 18 -3.11 2.69 -2.41
CA ALA A 18 -3.73 2.50 -3.70
C ALA A 18 -2.92 3.26 -4.77
N VAL A 19 -2.37 2.52 -5.73
CA VAL A 19 -1.53 3.09 -6.79
C VAL A 19 -2.35 3.99 -7.72
N CYS A 20 -1.68 4.91 -8.40
CA CYS A 20 -2.34 5.92 -9.24
C CYS A 20 -3.20 5.31 -10.36
N SER A 21 -2.80 4.17 -10.93
CA SER A 21 -3.61 3.44 -11.92
C SER A 21 -4.88 2.84 -11.32
N ALA A 22 -4.80 2.25 -10.13
CA ALA A 22 -5.95 1.72 -9.41
C ALA A 22 -6.95 2.83 -9.04
N LYS A 23 -6.45 3.99 -8.60
CA LYS A 23 -7.29 5.19 -8.35
C LYS A 23 -7.96 5.68 -9.63
N LYS A 24 -7.23 5.79 -10.75
CA LYS A 24 -7.78 6.23 -12.04
C LYS A 24 -8.85 5.28 -12.58
N CYS A 25 -8.70 3.98 -12.37
CA CYS A 25 -9.66 2.97 -12.81
C CYS A 25 -10.80 2.72 -11.80
N GLY A 26 -10.86 3.47 -10.69
CA GLY A 26 -11.90 3.31 -9.66
C GLY A 26 -11.79 2.02 -8.83
N PHE A 27 -10.64 1.34 -8.85
CA PHE A 27 -10.40 0.10 -8.10
C PHE A 27 -9.86 0.33 -6.68
N ASP A 28 -9.52 1.57 -6.31
CA ASP A 28 -9.03 1.90 -4.97
C ASP A 28 -10.05 1.56 -3.87
N GLY A 29 -11.34 1.74 -4.15
CA GLY A 29 -12.41 1.38 -3.22
C GLY A 29 -12.47 -0.14 -2.96
N SER A 30 -12.29 -0.95 -4.01
CA SER A 30 -12.23 -2.41 -3.87
C SER A 30 -10.98 -2.85 -3.10
N LEU A 31 -9.83 -2.22 -3.37
CA LEU A 31 -8.59 -2.49 -2.65
C LEU A 31 -8.72 -2.17 -1.15
N ARG A 32 -9.32 -1.02 -0.81
CA ARG A 32 -9.58 -0.62 0.58
C ARG A 32 -10.52 -1.59 1.29
N LYS A 33 -11.59 -2.02 0.62
CA LYS A 33 -12.51 -3.03 1.17
C LYS A 33 -11.81 -4.36 1.45
N LEU A 34 -10.93 -4.81 0.55
CA LEU A 34 -10.13 -6.02 0.77
C LEU A 34 -9.21 -5.86 1.99
N ALA A 35 -8.50 -4.74 2.08
CA ALA A 35 -7.62 -4.46 3.22
C ALA A 35 -8.39 -4.44 4.56
N GLN A 36 -9.60 -3.87 4.57
CA GLN A 36 -10.49 -3.85 5.74
C GLN A 36 -11.01 -5.24 6.15
N ILE A 37 -11.10 -6.19 5.21
CA ILE A 37 -11.46 -7.57 5.53
C ILE A 37 -10.26 -8.31 6.14
N CYS A 38 -9.04 -7.94 5.78
CA CYS A 38 -7.81 -8.57 6.24
C CYS A 38 -7.36 -8.14 7.65
N THR A 39 -7.92 -7.07 8.22
CA THR A 39 -7.56 -6.62 9.57
C THR A 39 -8.76 -6.12 10.37
N LYS A 40 -8.74 -6.34 11.68
CA LYS A 40 -9.64 -5.69 12.65
C LYS A 40 -9.13 -4.33 13.11
N GLY A 41 -7.87 -4.01 12.82
CA GLY A 41 -7.25 -2.72 13.07
C GLY A 41 -7.70 -1.64 12.07
N LYS A 42 -7.07 -0.47 12.16
CA LYS A 42 -7.29 0.63 11.22
C LYS A 42 -6.43 0.45 9.98
N VAL A 43 -7.02 0.75 8.82
CA VAL A 43 -6.31 0.87 7.55
C VAL A 43 -5.95 2.34 7.34
N TYR A 44 -4.66 2.65 7.33
CA TYR A 44 -4.16 4.01 7.15
C TYR A 44 -3.73 4.24 5.71
N GLU A 45 -4.24 5.31 5.12
CA GLU A 45 -3.91 5.75 3.76
C GLU A 45 -3.62 7.25 3.78
N HIS A 46 -2.57 7.65 3.08
CA HIS A 46 -2.30 9.06 2.85
C HIS A 46 -2.99 9.52 1.56
N SER A 47 -4.16 10.13 1.69
CA SER A 47 -4.99 10.56 0.56
C SER A 47 -4.30 11.57 -0.35
N GLN A 48 -3.44 12.44 0.20
CA GLN A 48 -2.73 13.48 -0.53
C GLN A 48 -1.67 12.92 -1.51
N THR A 49 -1.14 11.71 -1.26
CA THR A 49 -0.19 11.08 -2.18
C THR A 49 -0.93 10.33 -3.28
N HIS A 50 -1.13 11.01 -4.42
CA HIS A 50 -1.80 10.43 -5.58
C HIS A 50 -0.92 9.50 -6.42
N CYS A 51 0.37 9.78 -6.55
CA CYS A 51 1.31 9.00 -7.36
C CYS A 51 2.61 8.77 -6.61
N CYS A 52 3.17 7.56 -6.69
CA CYS A 52 4.39 7.19 -6.01
C CYS A 52 5.64 7.78 -6.70
N GLY A 53 5.49 8.40 -7.87
CA GLY A 53 6.59 8.96 -8.65
C GLY A 53 7.46 7.90 -9.35
N PHE A 54 7.23 6.60 -9.10
CA PHE A 54 8.02 5.56 -9.75
C PHE A 54 7.84 5.55 -11.27
N ALA A 55 6.58 5.76 -11.71
CA ALA A 55 6.19 5.94 -13.11
C ALA A 55 6.74 4.83 -14.03
N GLY A 56 6.47 3.57 -13.68
CA GLY A 56 6.93 2.39 -14.42
C GLY A 56 8.34 2.01 -14.02
N ASP A 57 9.32 2.69 -14.60
CA ASP A 57 10.76 2.46 -14.42
C ASP A 57 11.54 3.79 -14.32
N LYS A 58 10.88 4.92 -14.54
CA LYS A 58 11.51 6.24 -14.65
C LYS A 58 12.31 6.65 -13.42
N SER A 59 11.92 6.16 -12.24
CA SER A 59 12.65 6.42 -11.01
C SER A 59 13.98 5.67 -10.87
N PHE A 60 14.22 4.61 -11.65
CA PHE A 60 15.56 4.03 -11.76
C PHE A 60 16.56 5.03 -12.34
N ILE A 61 16.10 5.90 -13.24
CA ILE A 61 16.94 6.91 -13.90
C ILE A 61 16.87 8.25 -13.15
N LYS A 62 15.74 8.55 -12.49
CA LYS A 62 15.51 9.81 -11.77
C LYS A 62 14.94 9.57 -10.36
N PRO A 63 15.76 9.11 -9.39
CA PRO A 63 15.31 8.75 -8.05
C PRO A 63 14.73 9.95 -7.27
N LYS A 64 15.19 11.17 -7.59
CA LYS A 64 14.65 12.41 -7.00
C LYS A 64 13.15 12.57 -7.21
N LEU A 65 12.57 11.99 -8.28
CA LEU A 65 11.14 12.12 -8.55
C LEU A 65 10.30 11.30 -7.55
N ASN A 66 10.71 10.06 -7.28
CA ASN A 66 10.12 9.21 -6.25
C ASN A 66 10.33 9.80 -4.84
N ALA A 67 11.55 10.26 -4.52
CA ALA A 67 11.86 10.85 -3.23
C ALA A 67 10.99 12.08 -2.91
N ASN A 68 10.77 12.97 -3.89
CA ASN A 68 9.91 14.14 -3.71
C ASN A 68 8.43 13.76 -3.60
N ALA A 69 7.94 12.85 -4.45
CA ALA A 69 6.54 12.42 -4.44
C ALA A 69 6.12 11.72 -3.13
N LEU A 70 7.07 11.03 -2.48
CA LEU A 70 6.83 10.25 -1.27
C LEU A 70 7.27 10.94 0.02
N LYS A 71 7.78 12.17 -0.04
CA LYS A 71 8.25 12.91 1.14
C LYS A 71 7.16 13.03 2.20
N ASP A 72 5.97 13.46 1.80
CA ASP A 72 4.85 13.66 2.74
C ASP A 72 4.27 12.32 3.20
N LEU A 73 4.25 11.31 2.32
CA LEU A 73 3.85 9.93 2.68
C LEU A 73 4.74 9.37 3.79
N LYS A 74 6.06 9.54 3.65
CA LYS A 74 7.05 9.10 4.63
C LYS A 74 6.80 9.77 5.97
N ASN A 75 6.61 11.09 5.97
CA ASN A 75 6.35 11.84 7.20
C ASN A 75 5.02 11.44 7.85
N TYR A 76 4.00 11.16 7.06
CA TYR A 76 2.71 10.68 7.54
C TYR A 76 2.85 9.37 8.32
N PHE A 77 3.55 8.37 7.76
CA PHE A 77 3.72 7.07 8.40
C PHE A 77 4.79 7.05 9.50
N ALA A 78 5.76 7.96 9.49
CA ALA A 78 6.77 8.07 10.55
C ALA A 78 6.16 8.35 11.94
N ASN A 79 4.98 8.97 11.98
CA ASN A 79 4.26 9.27 13.21
C ASN A 79 3.32 8.14 13.67
N LEU A 80 3.20 7.06 12.89
CA LEU A 80 2.28 5.95 13.15
C LEU A 80 3.08 4.71 13.56
N LYS A 81 2.56 3.96 14.54
CA LYS A 81 3.16 2.69 14.98
C LYS A 81 2.64 1.53 14.11
N ILE A 82 2.98 1.55 12.82
CA ILE A 82 2.55 0.56 11.83
C ILE A 82 3.77 -0.21 11.33
N THR A 83 3.64 -1.53 11.24
CA THR A 83 4.70 -2.47 10.85
C THR A 83 4.45 -3.10 9.49
N ARG A 84 3.18 -3.20 9.06
CA ARG A 84 2.78 -3.85 7.81
C ARG A 84 2.21 -2.85 6.81
N PHE A 85 2.77 -2.83 5.60
CA PHE A 85 2.40 -1.89 4.55
C PHE A 85 2.12 -2.60 3.23
N TYR A 86 1.02 -2.22 2.57
CA TYR A 86 0.52 -2.91 1.39
C TYR A 86 0.25 -1.98 0.22
N SER A 87 0.52 -2.49 -0.99
CA SER A 87 0.30 -1.82 -2.28
C SER A 87 -0.36 -2.80 -3.26
N SER A 88 -0.57 -2.33 -4.49
CA SER A 88 -1.20 -3.07 -5.60
C SER A 88 -0.35 -3.06 -6.88
N SER A 89 0.94 -2.77 -6.76
CA SER A 89 1.88 -2.80 -7.89
C SER A 89 3.31 -2.92 -7.41
N SER A 90 4.02 -3.92 -7.94
CA SER A 90 5.41 -4.24 -7.59
C SER A 90 6.39 -3.07 -7.80
N THR A 91 6.16 -2.23 -8.82
CA THR A 91 7.02 -1.06 -9.08
C THR A 91 6.85 0.04 -8.02
N CYS A 92 5.60 0.32 -7.61
CA CYS A 92 5.39 1.22 -6.48
C CYS A 92 5.85 0.59 -5.17
N GLU A 93 5.76 -0.73 -4.96
CA GLU A 93 6.28 -1.41 -3.76
C GLU A 93 7.78 -1.15 -3.57
N ILE A 94 8.57 -1.27 -4.64
CA ILE A 94 10.01 -0.98 -4.61
C ILE A 94 10.26 0.49 -4.25
N GLY A 95 9.60 1.42 -4.96
CA GLY A 95 9.80 2.87 -4.72
C GLY A 95 9.33 3.33 -3.35
N LEU A 96 8.22 2.79 -2.87
CA LEU A 96 7.69 3.05 -1.53
C LEU A 96 8.66 2.51 -0.48
N SER A 97 9.12 1.27 -0.64
CA SER A 97 10.04 0.66 0.32
C SER A 97 11.36 1.39 0.41
N ASP A 98 11.93 1.77 -0.73
CA ASP A 98 13.19 2.51 -0.75
C ASP A 98 13.06 3.88 -0.09
N THR A 99 12.04 4.67 -0.44
CA THR A 99 11.92 6.04 0.10
C THR A 99 11.42 6.07 1.54
N THR A 100 10.39 5.29 1.89
CA THR A 100 9.79 5.35 3.24
C THR A 100 10.56 4.53 4.25
N ARG A 101 11.48 3.64 3.83
CA ARG A 101 12.19 2.70 4.70
C ARG A 101 11.26 1.75 5.49
N HIS A 102 10.08 1.49 4.93
CA HIS A 102 9.16 0.47 5.42
C HIS A 102 9.06 -0.64 4.38
N SER A 103 8.80 -1.89 4.79
CA SER A 103 8.61 -2.98 3.82
C SER A 103 7.21 -2.91 3.24
N TRP A 104 7.08 -2.52 1.97
CA TRP A 104 5.82 -2.53 1.24
C TRP A 104 5.70 -3.80 0.42
N GLN A 105 4.54 -4.46 0.50
CA GLN A 105 4.27 -5.71 -0.19
C GLN A 105 2.92 -5.66 -0.93
N HIS A 106 2.71 -6.55 -1.89
CA HIS A 106 1.41 -6.64 -2.55
C HIS A 106 0.33 -7.13 -1.57
N LEU A 107 -0.85 -6.51 -1.57
CA LEU A 107 -1.96 -6.87 -0.66
C LEU A 107 -2.39 -8.35 -0.80
N ILE A 108 -2.16 -8.95 -1.97
CA ILE A 108 -2.49 -10.38 -2.19
C ILE A 108 -1.73 -11.31 -1.24
N TYR A 109 -0.51 -10.96 -0.83
CA TYR A 109 0.26 -11.78 0.10
C TYR A 109 -0.37 -11.78 1.49
N LEU A 110 -0.95 -10.66 1.91
CA LEU A 110 -1.76 -10.62 3.13
C LEU A 110 -3.02 -11.47 2.98
N LEU A 111 -3.69 -11.39 1.83
CA LEU A 111 -4.88 -12.22 1.62
C LEU A 111 -4.53 -13.70 1.70
N ASP A 112 -3.45 -14.14 1.04
CA ASP A 112 -2.95 -15.51 1.05
C ASP A 112 -2.54 -15.96 2.47
N GLU A 113 -1.81 -15.11 3.22
CA GLU A 113 -1.43 -15.36 4.63
C GLU A 113 -2.64 -15.63 5.54
N LEU A 114 -3.76 -14.96 5.27
CA LEU A 114 -4.97 -15.05 6.10
C LEU A 114 -6.00 -16.06 5.58
N SER A 115 -5.76 -16.64 4.40
CA SER A 115 -6.67 -17.56 3.73
C SER A 115 -6.27 -18.99 4.04
N ASP A 116 -7.11 -19.65 4.84
CA ASP A 116 -7.05 -21.11 5.05
C ASP A 116 -7.95 -21.84 4.03
#